data_AF-A0A5M8T3V9-F1
#
_entry.id   AF-A0A5M8T3V9-F1
#
_cell.length_a   1.000
_cell.length_b   1.000
_cell.length_c   1.000
_cell.angle_alpha   90.00
_cell.angle_beta   90.00
_cell.angle_gamma   90.00
#
_symmetry.space_group_name_H-M   'P 1'
#
loop_
_entity.id
_entity.type
_entity.pdbx_description
1 polymer ?
#
loop_
_entity_poly.entity_id
_entity_poly.type
_entity_poly.pdbx_seq_one_letter_code
_entity_poly.pdbx_strand_id
1 'polypeptide(L)'
;MRPSPATTRRVRTRIAMGNFQGYGLEGASAVDLVVALYDGIIRFLHAAADAVERGDTEGRRAAAKRALDIILHLQSRLRMDVGGAPAQALSEFYAAIFAQILQASQAASPQKFQHAIECVRNVRDAWRQVAAGPAPPPQHLSQAGDTPSVGSRWNA
;
A
#
# COMPACT_ATOMS: atom_id res chain seq x y z
N MET A 1 20.44 51.63 41.41
CA MET A 1 19.26 51.26 40.60
C MET A 1 19.76 50.43 39.41
N ARG A 2 19.63 49.10 39.41
CA ARG A 2 20.09 48.21 38.33
C ARG A 2 18.85 47.59 37.65
N PRO A 3 18.75 47.54 36.31
CA PRO A 3 17.64 46.85 35.66
C PRO A 3 17.87 45.32 35.64
N SER A 4 16.77 44.60 35.88
CA SER A 4 16.64 43.14 35.95
C SER A 4 16.57 42.51 34.54
N PRO A 5 17.06 41.28 34.30
CA PRO A 5 17.00 40.65 32.99
C PRO A 5 15.61 40.04 32.72
N ALA A 6 14.97 40.52 31.66
CA ALA A 6 13.75 39.94 31.10
C ALA A 6 14.02 38.52 30.57
N THR A 7 13.46 37.52 31.25
CA THR A 7 13.48 36.12 30.81
C THR A 7 12.33 35.89 29.82
N THR A 8 12.63 35.96 28.52
CA THR A 8 11.69 35.55 27.47
C THR A 8 11.54 34.02 27.49
N ARG A 9 10.48 33.56 28.17
CA ARG A 9 10.04 32.16 28.20
C ARG A 9 9.61 31.74 26.79
N ARG A 10 10.44 30.96 26.10
CA ARG A 10 10.07 30.32 24.81
C ARG A 10 8.85 29.44 25.02
N VAL A 11 7.78 29.73 24.30
CA VAL A 11 6.59 28.88 24.21
C VAL A 11 7.00 27.60 23.47
N ARG A 12 7.12 26.50 24.22
CA ARG A 12 7.25 25.16 23.64
C ARG A 12 5.87 24.74 23.12
N THR A 13 5.63 24.90 21.83
CA THR A 13 4.48 24.27 21.17
C THR A 13 4.71 22.77 21.16
N ARG A 14 4.10 22.05 22.11
CA ARG A 14 3.99 20.61 22.04
C ARG A 14 2.79 20.31 21.14
N ILE A 15 3.03 20.13 19.84
CA ILE A 15 2.03 19.46 19.00
C ILE A 15 1.96 18.03 19.51
N ALA A 16 0.90 17.72 20.26
CA ALA A 16 0.53 16.35 20.54
C ALA A 16 -0.02 15.76 19.23
N MET A 17 0.83 15.05 18.49
CA MET A 17 0.37 14.17 17.42
C MET A 17 -0.47 13.08 18.07
N GLY A 18 -1.79 13.15 17.88
CA GLY A 18 -2.72 12.14 18.36
C GLY A 18 -2.33 10.77 17.80
N ASN A 19 -2.24 9.80 18.71
CA ASN A 19 -1.98 8.40 18.38
C ASN A 19 -3.14 7.83 17.54
N PHE A 20 -2.87 7.52 16.27
CA PHE A 20 -3.77 6.71 15.42
C PHE A 20 -3.65 5.21 15.75
N GLN A 21 -3.99 4.83 16.98
CA GLN A 21 -3.88 3.43 17.46
C GLN A 21 -5.20 2.63 17.38
N GLY A 22 -6.19 3.12 16.61
CA GLY A 22 -7.57 2.60 16.66
C GLY A 22 -8.04 1.65 15.55
N TYR A 23 -7.21 1.21 14.59
CA TYR A 23 -7.69 0.43 13.42
C TYR A 23 -6.92 -0.87 13.14
N GLY A 24 -6.23 -1.44 14.12
CA GLY A 24 -5.32 -2.57 13.90
C GLY A 24 -5.97 -3.93 13.59
N LEU A 25 -7.23 -4.15 13.98
CA LEU A 25 -7.86 -5.49 13.92
C LEU A 25 -8.88 -5.66 12.79
N GLU A 26 -9.65 -4.63 12.45
CA GLU A 26 -10.57 -4.66 11.29
C GLU A 26 -9.83 -4.40 9.96
N GLY A 27 -8.78 -3.56 9.99
CA GLY A 27 -8.05 -3.13 8.79
C GLY A 27 -7.26 -4.25 8.11
N ALA A 28 -6.64 -5.15 8.89
CA ALA A 28 -5.92 -6.30 8.34
C ALA A 28 -6.86 -7.16 7.46
N SER A 29 -8.06 -7.48 7.96
CA SER A 29 -9.04 -8.27 7.22
C SER A 29 -9.54 -7.61 5.93
N ALA A 30 -9.68 -6.28 5.93
CA ALA A 30 -10.14 -5.53 4.75
C ALA A 30 -9.05 -5.42 3.68
N VAL A 31 -7.80 -5.17 4.09
CA VAL A 31 -6.67 -5.13 3.16
C VAL A 31 -6.37 -6.51 2.59
N ASP A 32 -6.48 -7.57 3.39
CA ASP A 32 -6.33 -8.95 2.91
C ASP A 32 -7.36 -9.31 1.83
N LEU A 33 -8.62 -8.84 1.99
CA LEU A 33 -9.64 -9.03 0.96
C LEU A 33 -9.29 -8.28 -0.33
N VAL A 34 -8.75 -7.05 -0.23
CA VAL A 34 -8.27 -6.30 -1.40
C VAL A 34 -7.15 -7.08 -2.09
N VAL A 35 -6.14 -7.54 -1.35
CA VAL A 35 -5.04 -8.36 -1.89
C VAL A 35 -5.57 -9.61 -2.59
N ALA A 36 -6.55 -10.31 -2.01
CA ALA A 36 -7.18 -11.48 -2.62
C ALA A 36 -7.90 -11.15 -3.94
N LEU A 37 -8.54 -9.98 -4.05
CA LEU A 37 -9.15 -9.52 -5.31
C LEU A 37 -8.09 -9.28 -6.39
N TYR A 38 -6.97 -8.64 -6.05
CA TYR A 38 -5.85 -8.48 -6.98
C TYR A 38 -5.24 -9.82 -7.42
N ASP A 39 -5.09 -10.77 -6.48
CA ASP A 39 -4.62 -12.13 -6.82
C ASP A 39 -5.63 -12.86 -7.72
N GLY A 40 -6.93 -12.61 -7.54
CA GLY A 40 -7.99 -13.05 -8.45
C GLY A 40 -7.84 -12.49 -9.86
N ILE A 41 -7.60 -11.18 -10.00
CA ILE A 41 -7.33 -10.54 -11.31
C ILE A 41 -6.15 -11.23 -11.98
N ILE A 42 -5.01 -11.34 -11.30
CA ILE A 42 -3.78 -11.96 -11.85
C ILE A 42 -4.05 -13.38 -12.33
N ARG A 43 -4.75 -14.20 -11.53
CA ARG A 43 -5.14 -15.57 -11.92
C ARG A 43 -5.98 -15.61 -13.20
N PHE A 44 -6.96 -14.72 -13.34
CA PHE A 44 -7.78 -14.67 -14.55
C PHE A 44 -7.02 -14.16 -15.77
N LEU A 45 -6.06 -13.25 -15.60
CA LEU A 45 -5.22 -12.80 -16.70
C LEU A 45 -4.27 -13.90 -17.18
N HIS A 46 -3.69 -14.70 -16.28
CA HIS A 46 -2.94 -15.90 -16.67
C HIS A 46 -3.82 -16.88 -17.44
N ALA A 47 -5.02 -17.19 -16.92
CA ALA A 47 -5.95 -18.08 -17.61
C ALA A 47 -6.34 -17.56 -19.01
N ALA A 48 -6.48 -16.24 -19.18
CA ALA A 48 -6.74 -15.63 -20.47
C ALA A 48 -5.55 -15.74 -21.43
N ALA A 49 -4.32 -15.56 -20.93
CA ALA A 49 -3.09 -15.75 -21.71
C ALA A 49 -2.94 -17.21 -22.17
N ASP A 50 -3.10 -18.18 -21.26
CA ASP A 50 -3.01 -19.60 -21.59
C ASP A 50 -4.09 -20.02 -22.60
N ALA A 51 -5.30 -19.45 -22.49
CA ALA A 51 -6.38 -19.71 -23.45
C ALA A 51 -6.03 -19.20 -24.85
N VAL A 52 -5.32 -18.07 -24.97
CA VAL A 52 -4.80 -17.62 -26.27
C VAL A 52 -3.81 -18.63 -26.85
N GLU A 53 -2.87 -19.13 -26.05
CA GLU A 53 -1.87 -20.11 -26.51
C GLU A 53 -2.51 -21.40 -27.00
N ARG A 54 -3.64 -21.81 -26.41
CA ARG A 54 -4.42 -22.99 -26.83
C ARG A 54 -5.41 -22.72 -27.96
N GLY A 55 -5.53 -21.49 -28.45
CA GLY A 55 -6.55 -21.11 -29.44
C GLY A 55 -7.98 -21.07 -28.90
N ASP A 56 -8.16 -21.12 -27.58
CA ASP A 56 -9.46 -21.10 -26.90
C ASP A 56 -9.98 -19.66 -26.78
N THR A 57 -10.70 -19.25 -27.82
CA THR A 57 -11.24 -17.90 -27.94
C THR A 57 -12.30 -17.58 -26.88
N GLU A 58 -13.14 -18.55 -26.53
CA GLU A 58 -14.22 -18.37 -25.56
C GLU A 58 -13.67 -18.34 -24.14
N GLY A 59 -12.77 -19.27 -23.80
CA GLY A 59 -12.07 -19.29 -22.52
C GLY A 59 -11.29 -18.00 -22.27
N ARG A 60 -10.61 -17.46 -23.30
CA ARG A 60 -9.94 -16.15 -23.23
C ARG A 60 -10.91 -15.03 -22.87
N ARG A 61 -12.05 -14.93 -23.59
CA ARG A 61 -13.03 -13.85 -23.36
C ARG A 61 -13.67 -13.97 -21.98
N ALA A 62 -14.03 -15.18 -21.57
CA ALA A 62 -14.62 -15.45 -20.26
C ALA A 62 -13.65 -15.09 -19.11
N ALA A 63 -12.37 -15.49 -19.23
CA ALA A 63 -11.35 -15.16 -18.25
C ALA A 63 -11.07 -13.65 -18.19
N ALA A 64 -10.91 -13.00 -19.34
CA ALA A 64 -10.72 -11.54 -19.40
C ALA A 64 -11.91 -10.79 -18.78
N LYS A 65 -13.15 -11.20 -19.08
CA LYS A 65 -14.35 -10.62 -18.48
C LYS A 65 -14.32 -10.71 -16.96
N ARG A 66 -13.94 -11.85 -16.39
CA ARG A 66 -13.85 -12.02 -14.93
C ARG A 66 -12.81 -11.11 -14.29
N ALA A 67 -11.67 -10.87 -14.95
CA ALA A 67 -10.70 -9.88 -14.48
C ALA A 67 -11.29 -8.46 -14.49
N LEU A 68 -11.97 -8.08 -15.57
CA LEU A 68 -12.62 -6.77 -15.71
C LEU A 68 -13.74 -6.55 -14.67
N ASP A 69 -14.54 -7.57 -14.38
CA ASP A 69 -15.61 -7.51 -13.37
C ASP A 69 -15.03 -7.16 -11.98
N ILE A 70 -13.86 -7.72 -11.61
CA ILE A 70 -13.18 -7.39 -10.34
C ILE A 70 -12.66 -5.96 -10.35
N ILE A 71 -12.07 -5.50 -11.46
CA ILE A 71 -11.57 -4.12 -11.59
C ILE A 71 -12.71 -3.11 -11.43
N LEU A 72 -13.84 -3.35 -12.09
CA LEU A 72 -15.03 -2.50 -11.95
C LEU A 72 -15.56 -2.52 -10.51
N HIS A 73 -15.55 -3.67 -9.85
CA HIS A 73 -15.90 -3.75 -8.44
C HIS A 73 -14.97 -2.87 -7.59
N LEU A 74 -13.65 -3.02 -7.70
CA LEU A 74 -12.69 -2.21 -6.94
C LEU A 74 -12.87 -0.71 -7.21
N GLN A 75 -13.07 -0.33 -8.47
CA GLN A 75 -13.31 1.06 -8.85
C GLN A 75 -14.59 1.63 -8.23
N SER A 76 -15.68 0.85 -8.19
CA SER A 76 -16.94 1.27 -7.56
C SER A 76 -16.84 1.50 -6.05
N ARG A 77 -15.78 0.98 -5.42
CA ARG A 77 -15.53 1.12 -3.97
C ARG A 77 -14.63 2.31 -3.64
N LEU A 78 -14.07 3.01 -4.64
CA LEU A 78 -13.25 4.18 -4.40
C LEU A 78 -14.07 5.33 -3.82
N ARG A 79 -13.63 5.83 -2.67
CA ARG A 79 -14.18 7.00 -2.00
C ARG A 79 -13.46 8.26 -2.46
N MET A 80 -13.91 8.84 -3.58
CA MET A 80 -13.28 10.02 -4.18
C MET A 80 -13.39 11.28 -3.29
N ASP A 81 -14.38 11.31 -2.42
CA ASP A 81 -14.67 12.42 -1.51
C ASP A 81 -13.71 12.50 -0.31
N VAL A 82 -13.19 11.35 0.16
CA VAL A 82 -12.27 11.30 1.32
C VAL A 82 -10.89 10.75 0.97
N GLY A 83 -10.71 10.11 -0.19
CA GLY A 83 -9.49 9.40 -0.54
C GLY A 83 -8.39 10.25 -1.20
N GLY A 84 -8.68 11.50 -1.59
CA GLY A 84 -7.70 12.44 -2.12
C GLY A 84 -6.85 11.89 -3.28
N ALA A 85 -5.56 12.23 -3.29
CA ALA A 85 -4.62 11.83 -4.35
C ALA A 85 -4.48 10.30 -4.55
N PRO A 86 -4.41 9.47 -3.48
CA PRO A 86 -4.39 8.00 -3.65
C PRO A 86 -5.62 7.43 -4.37
N ALA A 87 -6.83 7.92 -4.06
CA ALA A 87 -8.04 7.45 -4.73
C ALA A 87 -8.05 7.84 -6.22
N GLN A 88 -7.58 9.05 -6.55
CA GLN A 88 -7.41 9.50 -7.93
C GLN A 88 -6.42 8.62 -8.71
N ALA A 89 -5.25 8.35 -8.13
CA ALA A 89 -4.25 7.48 -8.75
C ALA A 89 -4.77 6.06 -9.00
N LEU A 90 -5.52 5.50 -8.05
CA LEU A 90 -6.16 4.18 -8.23
C LEU A 90 -7.26 4.21 -9.30
N SER A 91 -8.05 5.28 -9.38
CA SER A 91 -9.07 5.44 -10.42
C SER A 91 -8.45 5.47 -11.82
N GLU A 92 -7.36 6.22 -11.99
CA GLU A 92 -6.61 6.29 -13.25
C GLU A 92 -5.98 4.95 -13.61
N PHE A 93 -5.39 4.28 -12.62
CA PHE A 93 -4.85 2.94 -12.79
C PHE A 93 -5.92 1.94 -13.24
N TYR A 94 -7.10 1.93 -12.61
CA TYR A 94 -8.19 1.03 -12.98
C TYR A 94 -8.73 1.30 -14.38
N ALA A 95 -8.84 2.56 -14.80
CA ALA A 95 -9.22 2.91 -16.17
C ALA A 95 -8.18 2.42 -17.20
N ALA A 96 -6.89 2.62 -16.91
CA ALA A 96 -5.80 2.18 -17.80
C ALA A 96 -5.76 0.66 -17.93
N ILE A 97 -5.81 -0.08 -16.81
CA ILE A 97 -5.71 -1.54 -16.84
C ILE A 97 -6.95 -2.18 -17.47
N PHE A 98 -8.13 -1.59 -17.30
CA PHE A 98 -9.35 -2.01 -17.98
C PHE A 98 -9.16 -1.96 -19.51
N ALA A 99 -8.67 -0.83 -20.03
CA ALA A 99 -8.40 -0.67 -21.45
C ALA A 99 -7.33 -1.67 -21.95
N GLN A 100 -6.25 -1.86 -21.19
CA GLN A 100 -5.19 -2.81 -21.55
C GLN A 100 -5.69 -4.25 -21.65
N ILE A 101 -6.49 -4.72 -20.69
CA ILE A 101 -7.05 -6.07 -20.70
C ILE A 101 -8.02 -6.26 -21.87
N LEU A 102 -8.87 -5.25 -22.12
CA LEU A 102 -9.79 -5.29 -23.26
C LEU A 102 -9.04 -5.36 -24.60
N GLN A 103 -7.94 -4.61 -24.73
CA GLN A 103 -7.06 -4.65 -25.91
C GLN A 103 -6.30 -5.98 -26.04
N ALA A 104 -5.83 -6.55 -24.93
CA ALA A 104 -5.18 -7.86 -24.92
C ALA A 104 -6.12 -8.97 -25.40
N SER A 105 -7.37 -8.95 -24.90
CA SER A 105 -8.41 -9.90 -25.29
C SER A 105 -8.79 -9.77 -26.77
N GLN A 106 -9.03 -8.54 -27.25
CA GLN A 106 -9.34 -8.29 -28.66
C GLN A 106 -8.21 -8.74 -29.59
N ALA A 107 -6.97 -8.41 -29.25
CA ALA A 107 -5.80 -8.72 -30.07
C ALA A 107 -5.33 -10.18 -29.96
N ALA A 108 -5.93 -10.99 -29.09
CA ALA A 108 -5.44 -12.34 -28.78
C ALA A 108 -3.93 -12.35 -28.46
N SER A 109 -3.46 -11.44 -27.60
CA SER A 109 -2.03 -11.29 -27.34
C SER A 109 -1.68 -11.73 -25.90
N PRO A 110 -0.96 -12.84 -25.72
CA PRO A 110 -0.48 -13.27 -24.40
C PRO A 110 0.46 -12.23 -23.79
N GLN A 111 1.27 -11.56 -24.61
CA GLN A 111 2.23 -10.54 -24.15
C GLN A 111 1.50 -9.33 -23.55
N LYS A 112 0.37 -8.92 -24.13
CA LYS A 112 -0.43 -7.83 -23.55
C LYS A 112 -1.09 -8.23 -22.23
N PHE A 113 -1.52 -9.49 -22.08
CA PHE A 113 -1.97 -10.00 -20.78
C PHE A 113 -0.84 -10.04 -19.76
N GLN A 114 0.36 -10.46 -20.15
CA GLN A 114 1.53 -10.49 -19.28
C GLN A 114 1.91 -9.09 -18.78
N HIS A 115 1.88 -8.09 -19.65
CA HIS A 115 2.11 -6.70 -19.23
C HIS A 115 1.05 -6.21 -18.22
N ALA A 116 -0.23 -6.53 -18.46
CA ALA A 116 -1.29 -6.20 -17.50
C ALA A 116 -1.07 -6.90 -16.14
N ILE A 117 -0.59 -8.15 -16.14
CA ILE A 117 -0.26 -8.89 -14.91
C ILE A 117 0.83 -8.18 -14.11
N GLU A 118 1.88 -7.68 -14.76
CA GLU A 118 2.96 -6.94 -14.11
C GLU A 118 2.44 -5.66 -13.43
N CYS A 119 1.63 -4.87 -14.14
CA CYS A 119 1.00 -3.67 -13.61
C CYS A 119 0.13 -3.98 -12.37
N VAL A 120 -0.71 -5.01 -12.45
CA VAL A 120 -1.60 -5.44 -11.34
C VAL A 120 -0.78 -5.97 -10.16
N ARG A 121 0.29 -6.73 -10.42
CA ARG A 121 1.19 -7.27 -9.38
C ARG A 121 1.85 -6.16 -8.59
N ASN A 122 2.35 -5.12 -9.26
CA ASN A 122 3.02 -4.01 -8.58
C ASN A 122 2.11 -3.31 -7.57
N VAL A 123 0.84 -3.08 -7.92
CA VAL A 123 -0.14 -2.46 -7.02
C VAL A 123 -0.55 -3.43 -5.89
N ARG A 124 -0.69 -4.72 -6.20
CA ARG A 124 -0.96 -5.75 -5.18
C ARG A 124 0.16 -5.83 -4.14
N ASP A 125 1.41 -5.72 -4.56
CA ASP A 125 2.56 -5.74 -3.65
C ASP A 125 2.64 -4.49 -2.78
N ALA A 126 2.23 -3.33 -3.31
CA ALA A 126 2.05 -2.13 -2.51
C ALA A 126 0.98 -2.31 -1.42
N TRP A 127 -0.16 -2.94 -1.74
CA TRP A 127 -1.19 -3.27 -0.74
C TRP A 127 -0.69 -4.23 0.36
N ARG A 128 0.13 -5.22 0.00
CA ARG A 128 0.74 -6.13 0.98
C ARG A 128 1.70 -5.41 1.94
N GLN A 129 2.44 -4.41 1.46
CA GLN A 129 3.28 -3.59 2.32
C GLN A 129 2.46 -2.79 3.33
N VAL A 130 1.30 -2.28 2.94
CA VAL A 130 0.35 -1.60 3.85
C VAL A 130 -0.20 -2.59 4.89
N ALA A 131 -0.51 -3.82 4.48
CA ALA A 131 -1.04 -4.87 5.38
C ALA A 131 -0.03 -5.30 6.46
N ALA A 132 1.26 -5.37 6.11
CA ALA A 132 2.32 -5.81 7.02
C ALA A 132 2.59 -4.83 8.19
N GLY A 133 2.03 -3.62 8.14
CA GLY A 133 2.29 -2.54 9.10
C GLY A 133 3.72 -1.99 9.01
N PRO A 134 4.03 -0.87 9.68
CA PRO A 134 5.39 -0.38 9.75
C PRO A 134 6.26 -1.42 10.46
N ALA A 135 7.34 -1.86 9.81
CA ALA A 135 8.33 -2.74 10.42
C ALA A 135 8.77 -2.15 11.78
N PRO A 136 8.80 -2.93 12.87
CA PRO A 136 9.24 -2.42 14.15
C PRO A 136 10.65 -1.84 13.99
N PRO A 137 10.92 -0.63 14.50
CA PRO A 137 12.27 -0.06 14.42
C PRO A 137 13.25 -1.05 15.04
N PRO A 138 14.46 -1.20 14.48
CA PRO A 138 15.46 -2.12 15.02
C PRO A 138 15.63 -1.80 16.51
N GLN A 139 15.24 -2.76 17.35
CA GLN A 139 15.39 -2.68 18.79
C GLN A 139 16.89 -2.73 19.09
N HIS A 140 17.54 -1.57 19.11
CA HIS A 140 18.81 -1.44 19.80
C HIS A 140 18.52 -1.75 21.27
N LEU A 141 18.88 -2.96 21.70
CA LEU A 141 18.88 -3.34 23.11
C LEU A 141 19.59 -2.23 23.89
N SER A 142 18.80 -1.44 24.61
CA SER A 142 19.29 -0.60 25.69
C SER A 142 19.85 -1.54 26.74
N GLN A 143 21.16 -1.77 26.70
CA GLN A 143 21.87 -2.25 27.87
C GLN A 143 21.91 -1.09 28.88
N ALA A 144 20.85 -1.02 29.68
CA ALA A 144 20.93 -0.40 31.00
C ALA A 144 21.70 -1.38 31.89
N GLY A 145 22.91 -1.01 32.29
CA GLY A 145 23.75 -1.78 33.19
C GLY A 145 24.79 -0.85 33.82
N ASP A 146 24.44 -0.37 35.01
CA ASP A 146 25.32 0.06 36.10
C ASP A 146 26.37 1.15 35.84
N THR A 147 26.04 2.35 36.31
CA THR A 147 27.01 3.24 36.96
C THR A 147 27.66 2.54 38.16
N PRO A 148 28.97 2.75 38.37
CA PRO A 148 29.46 3.07 39.69
C PRO A 148 30.06 4.48 39.71
N SER A 149 29.60 5.23 40.71
CA SER A 149 30.25 6.40 41.26
C SER A 149 31.74 6.14 41.52
N VAL A 150 32.62 6.96 40.94
CA VAL A 150 33.90 7.35 41.53
C VAL A 150 34.09 8.82 41.14
N GLY A 151 33.99 9.75 42.07
CA GLY A 151 35.00 9.98 43.09
C GLY A 151 35.80 11.20 42.65
N SER A 152 35.35 12.37 43.11
CA SER A 152 35.94 13.69 42.93
C SER A 152 37.46 13.69 42.99
N ARG A 153 38.14 14.28 42.01
CA ARG A 153 39.52 14.75 42.20
C ARG A 153 39.86 15.92 41.26
N TRP A 154 39.59 17.13 41.74
CA TRP A 154 40.33 18.33 41.36
C TRP A 154 41.42 18.58 42.42
N ASN A 155 42.57 19.10 41.95
CA ASN A 155 43.67 19.77 42.68
C ASN A 155 44.86 18.91 43.17
N ALA A 156 46.01 19.07 42.52
CA ALA A 156 47.14 19.88 43.00
C ALA A 156 48.07 20.21 41.82
#